data_AF-A0A350Q679-F1
#
_entry.id   AF-A0A350Q679-F1
#
_cell.length_a   1.000
_cell.length_b   1.000
_cell.length_c   1.000
_cell.angle_alpha   90.00
_cell.angle_beta   90.00
_cell.angle_gamma   90.00
#
_symmetry.space_group_name_H-M   'P 1'
#
loop_
_entity.id
_entity.type
_entity.pdbx_description
1 polymer ?
#
loop_
_entity_poly.entity_id
_entity_poly.type
_entity_poly.pdbx_seq_one_letter_code
_entity_poly.pdbx_strand_id
1 'polypeptide(L)'
;AFRDWGYEVAADEFPDSTIAESAVWDGADPTGKLVIGDRIADAMFQQVLLRPDEYDILVTPNLNGDYLSDACAAQVGGLGMAPGANVGDEIALFEATHGTAPKYSDLDKVNPGSLILSAVMMLEHMGWDEAAEAVIRGMEGAVGAKTVTYDLERQMDGARTLKTSEFGQAVIEHM
;
A
#
# COMPACT_ATOMS: atom_id res chain seq x y z
N ALA A 1 -24.85 -6.13 7.08
CA ALA A 1 -24.67 -6.93 5.85
C ALA A 1 -23.19 -7.17 5.58
N PHE A 2 -22.43 -6.25 4.95
CA PHE A 2 -21.02 -6.48 4.62
C PHE A 2 -20.16 -6.93 5.81
N ARG A 3 -20.21 -6.17 6.92
CA ARG A 3 -19.51 -6.52 8.16
C ARG A 3 -19.88 -7.92 8.64
N ASP A 4 -21.17 -8.21 8.76
CA ASP A 4 -21.66 -9.46 9.35
C ASP A 4 -21.21 -10.68 8.53
N TRP A 5 -21.25 -10.58 7.20
CA TRP A 5 -20.73 -11.63 6.30
C TRP A 5 -19.21 -11.83 6.43
N GLY A 6 -18.44 -10.76 6.64
CA GLY A 6 -17.00 -10.87 6.89
C GLY A 6 -16.69 -11.66 8.16
N TYR A 7 -17.43 -11.42 9.24
CA TYR A 7 -17.30 -12.20 10.48
C TYR A 7 -17.77 -13.65 10.31
N GLU A 8 -18.83 -13.89 9.54
CA GLU A 8 -19.33 -15.24 9.23
C GLU A 8 -18.26 -16.07 8.51
N VAL A 9 -17.64 -15.53 7.45
CA VAL A 9 -16.54 -16.21 6.74
C VAL A 9 -15.34 -16.48 7.65
N ALA A 10 -14.95 -15.50 8.50
CA ALA A 10 -13.86 -15.69 9.44
C ALA A 10 -14.15 -16.84 10.43
N ALA A 11 -15.39 -16.93 10.92
CA ALA A 11 -15.81 -17.97 11.85
C ALA A 11 -15.96 -19.36 11.19
N ASP A 12 -16.50 -19.40 9.97
CA ASP A 12 -16.85 -20.65 9.29
C ASP A 12 -15.66 -21.28 8.55
N GLU A 13 -14.81 -20.45 7.93
CA GLU A 13 -13.69 -20.92 7.10
C GLU A 13 -12.33 -20.83 7.80
N PHE A 14 -12.17 -19.92 8.76
CA PHE A 14 -10.88 -19.66 9.44
C PHE A 14 -10.95 -19.64 10.99
N PRO A 15 -11.67 -20.56 11.65
CA PRO A 15 -11.90 -20.53 13.11
C PRO A 15 -10.60 -20.66 13.94
N ASP A 16 -9.62 -21.41 13.42
CA ASP A 16 -8.36 -21.65 14.12
C ASP A 16 -7.36 -20.50 13.95
N SER A 17 -7.52 -19.71 12.88
CA SER A 17 -6.59 -18.64 12.49
C SER A 17 -7.06 -17.24 12.86
N THR A 18 -8.33 -17.07 13.24
CA THR A 18 -8.92 -15.76 13.54
C THR A 18 -9.50 -15.70 14.94
N ILE A 19 -9.59 -14.48 15.49
CA ILE A 19 -10.23 -14.20 16.76
C ILE A 19 -10.91 -12.82 16.72
N ALA A 20 -12.14 -12.72 17.22
CA ALA A 20 -12.82 -11.43 17.30
C ALA A 20 -12.16 -10.52 18.35
N GLU A 21 -12.05 -9.23 18.04
CA GLU A 21 -11.48 -8.20 18.92
C GLU A 21 -12.18 -8.18 20.30
N SER A 22 -13.50 -8.38 20.33
CA SER A 22 -14.28 -8.46 21.56
C SER A 22 -13.84 -9.60 22.49
N ALA A 23 -13.46 -10.76 21.93
CA ALA A 23 -12.97 -11.88 22.73
C ALA A 23 -11.60 -11.57 23.36
N VAL A 24 -10.77 -10.79 22.67
CA VAL A 24 -9.48 -10.30 23.21
C VAL A 24 -9.73 -9.34 24.38
N TRP A 25 -10.73 -8.45 24.28
CA TRP A 25 -11.14 -7.58 25.38
C TRP A 25 -11.66 -8.37 26.60
N ASP A 26 -12.30 -9.51 26.35
CA ASP A 26 -12.75 -10.45 27.38
C ASP A 26 -11.63 -11.35 27.94
N GLY A 27 -10.39 -11.15 27.49
CA GLY A 27 -9.18 -11.80 28.03
C GLY A 27 -8.70 -13.03 27.27
N ALA A 28 -9.23 -13.30 26.07
CA ALA A 28 -8.70 -14.36 25.22
C ALA A 28 -7.29 -14.00 24.70
N ASP A 29 -6.42 -15.00 24.59
CA ASP A 29 -5.07 -14.84 24.05
C ASP A 29 -5.10 -14.83 22.51
N PRO A 30 -4.71 -13.72 21.85
CA PRO A 30 -4.68 -13.64 20.39
C PRO A 30 -3.40 -14.24 19.79
N THR A 31 -2.46 -14.74 20.59
CA THR A 31 -1.16 -15.22 20.09
C THR A 31 -1.33 -16.29 19.01
N GLY A 32 -0.76 -16.03 17.83
CA GLY A 32 -0.85 -16.92 16.67
C GLY A 32 -2.15 -16.82 15.86
N LYS A 33 -3.04 -15.88 16.20
CA LYS A 33 -4.29 -15.60 15.49
C LYS A 33 -4.35 -14.17 14.96
N LEU A 34 -5.05 -13.98 13.84
CA LEU A 34 -5.41 -12.66 13.32
C LEU A 34 -6.61 -12.11 14.09
N VAL A 35 -6.47 -10.89 14.62
CA VAL A 35 -7.56 -10.20 15.31
C VAL A 35 -8.48 -9.58 14.26
N ILE A 36 -9.76 -9.90 14.33
CA ILE A 36 -10.81 -9.37 13.47
C ILE A 36 -11.62 -8.35 14.26
N GLY A 37 -11.57 -7.09 13.85
CA GLY A 37 -12.36 -6.00 14.39
C GLY A 37 -13.04 -5.20 13.29
N ASP A 38 -13.99 -4.34 13.67
CA ASP A 38 -14.66 -3.43 12.74
C ASP A 38 -14.70 -2.01 13.25
N ARG A 39 -14.74 -1.06 12.31
CA ARG A 39 -14.88 0.37 12.57
C ARG A 39 -15.90 0.96 11.59
N ILE A 40 -16.59 2.01 12.02
CA ILE A 40 -17.44 2.80 11.13
C ILE A 40 -16.53 3.61 10.19
N ALA A 41 -16.90 3.72 8.92
CA ALA A 41 -16.05 4.31 7.88
C ALA A 41 -15.59 5.74 8.20
N ASP A 42 -16.45 6.58 8.76
CA ASP A 42 -16.13 7.97 9.14
C ASP A 42 -15.11 8.03 10.28
N ALA A 43 -15.26 7.16 11.29
CA ALA A 43 -14.29 7.01 12.36
C ALA A 43 -12.95 6.45 11.83
N MET A 44 -12.99 5.58 10.82
CA MET A 44 -11.78 4.99 10.24
C MET A 44 -10.84 6.04 9.64
N PHE A 45 -11.36 7.10 9.01
CA PHE A 45 -10.54 8.23 8.56
C PHE A 45 -9.80 8.94 9.69
N GLN A 46 -10.38 9.01 10.91
CA GLN A 46 -9.68 9.55 12.07
C GLN A 46 -8.65 8.57 12.61
N GLN A 47 -8.97 7.27 12.61
CA GLN A 47 -8.11 6.22 13.13
C GLN A 47 -6.82 6.09 12.32
N VAL A 48 -6.87 6.11 10.98
CA VAL A 48 -5.66 6.07 10.15
C VAL A 48 -4.73 7.27 10.39
N LEU A 49 -5.25 8.40 10.89
CA LEU A 49 -4.43 9.57 11.22
C LEU A 49 -3.87 9.51 12.65
N LEU A 50 -4.68 9.05 13.61
CA LEU A 50 -4.37 9.14 15.03
C LEU A 50 -3.67 7.89 15.58
N ARG A 51 -3.96 6.73 14.99
CA ARG A 51 -3.56 5.39 15.42
C ARG A 51 -3.26 4.49 14.22
N PRO A 52 -2.44 4.92 13.24
CA PRO A 52 -2.15 4.11 12.06
C PRO A 52 -1.50 2.76 12.39
N ASP A 53 -0.76 2.68 13.50
CA ASP A 53 -0.06 1.50 14.01
C ASP A 53 -0.98 0.42 14.60
N GLU A 54 -2.28 0.72 14.78
CA GLU A 54 -3.28 -0.26 15.25
C GLU A 54 -3.91 -1.07 14.08
N TYR A 55 -3.56 -0.79 12.83
CA TYR A 55 -4.22 -1.37 11.65
C TYR A 55 -3.23 -1.92 10.61
N ASP A 56 -3.40 -3.19 10.24
CA ASP A 56 -2.60 -3.86 9.21
C ASP A 56 -3.38 -4.09 7.90
N ILE A 57 -4.52 -4.78 8.00
CA ILE A 57 -5.35 -5.19 6.84
C ILE A 57 -6.73 -4.57 6.97
N LEU A 58 -7.15 -3.83 5.94
CA LEU A 58 -8.47 -3.20 5.86
C LEU A 58 -9.30 -3.85 4.76
N VAL A 59 -10.49 -4.33 5.12
CA VAL A 59 -11.44 -4.95 4.19
C VAL A 59 -12.69 -4.09 4.12
N THR A 60 -13.01 -3.59 2.91
CA THR A 60 -14.07 -2.60 2.72
C THR A 60 -14.90 -2.85 1.46
N PRO A 61 -16.17 -2.40 1.41
CA PRO A 61 -16.88 -2.27 0.14
C PRO A 61 -16.18 -1.27 -0.80
N ASN A 62 -16.46 -1.38 -2.10
CA ASN A 62 -15.80 -0.63 -3.18
C ASN A 62 -15.60 0.87 -2.87
N LEU A 63 -16.68 1.62 -2.62
CA LEU A 63 -16.60 3.08 -2.38
C LEU A 63 -15.77 3.46 -1.14
N ASN A 64 -15.84 2.66 -0.07
CA ASN A 64 -15.07 2.94 1.13
C ASN A 64 -13.58 2.66 0.90
N GLY A 65 -13.26 1.63 0.11
CA GLY A 65 -11.89 1.29 -0.26
C GLY A 65 -11.26 2.38 -1.12
N ASP A 66 -12.01 2.88 -2.11
CA ASP A 66 -11.60 4.02 -2.96
C ASP A 66 -11.21 5.23 -2.10
N TYR A 67 -12.11 5.72 -1.24
CA TYR A 67 -11.83 6.91 -0.43
C TYR A 67 -10.73 6.68 0.62
N LEU A 68 -10.72 5.51 1.28
CA LEU A 68 -9.79 5.26 2.37
C LEU A 68 -8.38 5.00 1.86
N SER A 69 -8.23 4.27 0.75
CA SER A 69 -6.91 4.02 0.14
C SER A 69 -6.27 5.32 -0.35
N ASP A 70 -7.03 6.21 -1.01
CA ASP A 70 -6.56 7.54 -1.42
C ASP A 70 -6.13 8.39 -0.21
N ALA A 71 -6.92 8.38 0.86
CA ALA A 71 -6.61 9.12 2.07
C ALA A 71 -5.35 8.60 2.78
N CYS A 72 -5.12 7.28 2.79
CA CYS A 72 -3.90 6.68 3.31
C CYS A 72 -2.69 7.00 2.43
N ALA A 73 -2.82 6.86 1.10
CA ALA A 73 -1.76 7.21 0.15
C ALA A 73 -1.32 8.67 0.30
N ALA A 74 -2.27 9.60 0.49
CA ALA A 74 -1.98 11.01 0.70
C ALA A 74 -1.10 11.28 1.95
N GLN A 75 -1.21 10.46 3.00
CA GLN A 75 -0.43 10.62 4.24
C GLN A 75 1.04 10.20 4.08
N VAL A 76 1.32 9.25 3.18
CA VAL A 76 2.65 8.62 3.03
C VAL A 76 3.44 9.08 1.81
N GLY A 77 3.02 10.19 1.18
CA GLY A 77 3.74 10.79 0.04
C GLY A 77 2.90 10.97 -1.23
N GLY A 78 1.65 10.50 -1.22
CA GLY A 78 0.66 10.69 -2.28
C GLY A 78 0.54 9.51 -3.26
N LEU A 79 -0.47 9.59 -4.12
CA LEU A 79 -0.81 8.57 -5.13
C LEU A 79 0.33 8.22 -6.10
N GLY A 80 1.33 9.08 -6.26
CA GLY A 80 2.51 8.80 -7.08
C GLY A 80 3.34 7.61 -6.58
N MET A 81 3.16 7.22 -5.32
CA MET A 81 3.87 6.13 -4.66
C MET A 81 2.97 4.97 -4.24
N ALA A 82 1.65 5.05 -4.46
CA ALA A 82 0.73 3.99 -4.06
C ALA A 82 0.71 2.88 -5.12
N PRO A 83 1.14 1.64 -4.81
CA PRO A 83 0.99 0.51 -5.73
C PRO A 83 -0.46 0.01 -5.75
N GLY A 84 -0.80 -0.78 -6.78
CA GLY A 84 -2.15 -1.27 -7.00
C GLY A 84 -2.18 -2.60 -7.74
N ALA A 85 -3.18 -3.42 -7.39
CA ALA A 85 -3.45 -4.68 -8.04
C ALA A 85 -4.96 -4.97 -8.08
N ASN A 86 -5.41 -5.57 -9.18
CA ASN A 86 -6.71 -6.19 -9.31
C ASN A 86 -6.51 -7.71 -9.37
N VAL A 87 -7.02 -8.43 -8.37
CA VAL A 87 -6.79 -9.87 -8.22
C VAL A 87 -8.12 -10.61 -8.34
N GLY A 88 -8.16 -11.63 -9.18
CA GLY A 88 -9.25 -12.61 -9.25
C GLY A 88 -8.72 -14.04 -9.18
N ASP A 89 -9.61 -15.02 -9.33
CA ASP A 89 -9.26 -16.44 -9.12
C ASP A 89 -8.23 -16.99 -10.12
N GLU A 90 -8.25 -16.50 -11.37
CA GLU A 90 -7.40 -17.01 -12.45
C GLU A 90 -6.28 -16.05 -12.86
N ILE A 91 -6.46 -14.75 -12.61
CA ILE A 91 -5.59 -13.68 -13.14
C ILE A 91 -5.44 -12.58 -12.09
N ALA A 92 -4.21 -12.09 -11.93
CA ALA A 92 -3.88 -10.86 -11.23
C ALA A 92 -3.30 -9.84 -12.23
N LEU A 93 -3.77 -8.59 -12.15
CA LEU A 93 -3.29 -7.44 -12.93
C LEU A 93 -2.71 -6.40 -11.98
N PHE A 94 -1.45 -6.05 -12.18
CA PHE A 94 -0.74 -5.05 -11.38
C PHE A 94 -0.60 -3.75 -12.19
N GLU A 95 -1.04 -2.64 -11.64
CA GLU A 95 -1.09 -1.36 -12.35
C GLU A 95 -0.73 -0.18 -11.45
N ALA A 96 -0.32 0.93 -12.05
CA ALA A 96 -0.17 2.18 -11.32
C ALA A 96 -1.55 2.71 -10.92
N THR A 97 -1.68 3.21 -9.69
CA THR A 97 -2.95 3.75 -9.17
C THR A 97 -3.25 5.15 -9.70
N HIS A 98 -2.22 5.89 -10.11
CA HIS A 98 -2.39 7.24 -10.63
C HIS A 98 -2.97 7.26 -12.05
N GLY A 99 -3.70 8.33 -12.37
CA GLY A 99 -4.18 8.59 -13.73
C GLY A 99 -3.07 8.93 -14.74
N THR A 100 -3.47 9.21 -15.99
CA THR A 100 -2.56 9.37 -17.14
C THR A 100 -1.74 10.67 -17.16
N ALA A 101 -2.10 11.66 -16.34
CA ALA A 101 -1.47 12.98 -16.23
C ALA A 101 -0.97 13.59 -17.58
N PRO A 102 -1.85 13.85 -18.57
CA PRO A 102 -1.46 14.19 -19.95
C PRO A 102 -0.53 15.39 -20.11
N LYS A 103 -0.56 16.33 -19.16
CA LYS A 103 0.34 17.50 -19.11
C LYS A 103 1.83 17.15 -18.93
N TYR A 104 2.14 15.91 -18.56
CA TYR A 104 3.51 15.44 -18.32
C TYR A 104 3.97 14.33 -19.27
N SER A 105 3.15 13.98 -20.27
CA SER A 105 3.50 12.99 -21.30
C SER A 105 4.80 13.37 -22.02
N ASP A 106 5.69 12.39 -22.19
CA ASP A 106 6.98 12.51 -22.89
C ASP A 106 7.95 13.57 -22.33
N LEU A 107 7.74 14.04 -21.09
CA LEU A 107 8.59 15.06 -20.47
C LEU A 107 9.70 14.49 -19.57
N ASP A 108 9.78 13.17 -19.41
CA ASP A 108 10.76 12.50 -18.52
C ASP A 108 10.73 13.08 -17.09
N LYS A 109 9.53 13.33 -16.57
CA LYS A 109 9.30 14.10 -15.33
C LYS A 109 8.53 13.35 -14.25
N VAL A 110 7.66 12.42 -14.62
CA VAL A 110 6.74 11.75 -13.68
C VAL A 110 7.48 10.78 -12.77
N ASN A 111 6.96 10.59 -11.56
CA ASN A 111 7.45 9.57 -10.64
C ASN A 111 6.98 8.19 -11.12
N PRO A 112 7.88 7.24 -11.41
CA PRO A 112 7.51 5.88 -11.78
C PRO A 112 7.24 4.97 -10.55
N GLY A 113 7.32 5.50 -9.33
CA GLY A 113 7.29 4.74 -8.08
C GLY A 113 6.07 3.84 -7.93
N SER A 114 4.85 4.36 -8.18
CA SER A 114 3.62 3.56 -8.14
C SER A 114 3.71 2.32 -9.05
N LEU A 115 4.17 2.48 -10.30
CA LEU A 115 4.32 1.35 -11.24
C LEU A 115 5.40 0.36 -10.80
N ILE A 116 6.54 0.85 -10.30
CA ILE A 116 7.64 0.02 -9.80
C ILE A 116 7.15 -0.81 -8.60
N LEU A 117 6.44 -0.20 -7.65
CA LEU A 117 5.92 -0.88 -6.48
C LEU A 117 4.76 -1.83 -6.82
N SER A 118 3.96 -1.55 -7.85
CA SER A 118 3.01 -2.54 -8.38
C SER A 118 3.73 -3.75 -8.98
N ALA A 119 4.90 -3.56 -9.59
CA ALA A 119 5.74 -4.67 -10.04
C ALA A 119 6.35 -5.44 -8.85
N VAL A 120 6.64 -4.78 -7.72
CA VAL A 120 7.02 -5.48 -6.47
C VAL A 120 5.90 -6.40 -6.02
N MET A 121 4.65 -5.92 -5.93
CA MET A 121 3.50 -6.75 -5.61
C MET A 121 3.34 -7.93 -6.59
N MET A 122 3.65 -7.72 -7.88
CA MET A 122 3.65 -8.78 -8.89
C MET A 122 4.71 -9.85 -8.60
N LEU A 123 5.92 -9.44 -8.24
CA LEU A 123 7.02 -10.35 -7.92
C LEU A 123 6.69 -11.17 -6.67
N GLU A 124 6.16 -10.54 -5.62
CA GLU A 124 5.69 -11.23 -4.40
C GLU A 124 4.58 -12.23 -4.73
N HIS A 125 3.60 -11.83 -5.56
CA HIS A 125 2.54 -12.71 -6.01
C HIS A 125 3.05 -13.93 -6.80
N MET A 126 4.17 -13.78 -7.52
CA MET A 126 4.86 -14.86 -8.24
C MET A 126 5.80 -15.70 -7.35
N GLY A 127 5.95 -15.35 -6.06
CA GLY A 127 6.89 -15.98 -5.12
C GLY A 127 8.36 -15.64 -5.39
N TRP A 128 8.63 -14.50 -6.02
CA TRP A 128 9.99 -14.03 -6.35
C TRP A 128 10.45 -12.99 -5.31
N ASP A 129 10.41 -13.39 -4.05
CA ASP A 129 10.61 -12.50 -2.89
C ASP A 129 11.99 -11.82 -2.90
N GLU A 130 13.06 -12.55 -3.27
CA GLU A 130 14.42 -11.98 -3.36
C GLU A 130 14.51 -10.81 -4.36
N ALA A 131 13.77 -10.91 -5.47
CA ALA A 131 13.73 -9.86 -6.49
C ALA A 131 12.86 -8.68 -6.02
N ALA A 132 11.73 -8.95 -5.36
CA ALA A 132 10.88 -7.94 -4.75
C ALA A 132 11.66 -7.14 -3.70
N GLU A 133 12.37 -7.81 -2.79
CA GLU A 133 13.21 -7.19 -1.77
C GLU A 133 14.33 -6.33 -2.36
N ALA A 134 14.96 -6.78 -3.47
CA ALA A 134 15.96 -5.96 -4.15
C ALA A 134 15.39 -4.64 -4.66
N VAL A 135 14.21 -4.67 -5.28
CA VAL A 135 13.53 -3.45 -5.74
C VAL A 135 13.13 -2.55 -4.57
N ILE A 136 12.62 -3.11 -3.47
CA ILE A 136 12.31 -2.34 -2.25
C ILE A 136 13.57 -1.64 -1.73
N ARG A 137 14.69 -2.35 -1.57
CA ARG A 137 15.96 -1.76 -1.13
C ARG A 137 16.42 -0.63 -2.05
N GLY A 138 16.28 -0.82 -3.37
CA GLY A 138 16.59 0.21 -4.36
C GLY A 138 15.74 1.48 -4.17
N MET A 139 14.43 1.31 -3.99
CA MET A 139 13.48 2.40 -3.74
C MET A 139 13.79 3.14 -2.43
N GLU A 140 13.97 2.41 -1.33
CA GLU A 140 14.33 2.96 -0.02
C GLU A 140 15.66 3.71 -0.07
N GLY A 141 16.65 3.15 -0.76
CA GLY A 141 17.97 3.76 -0.92
C GLY A 141 17.91 5.07 -1.70
N ALA A 142 17.22 5.10 -2.85
CA ALA A 142 17.10 6.30 -3.68
C ALA A 142 16.33 7.42 -2.96
N VAL A 143 15.23 7.09 -2.28
CA VAL A 143 14.46 8.05 -1.48
C VAL A 143 15.24 8.51 -0.26
N GLY A 144 15.90 7.60 0.46
CA GLY A 144 16.74 7.88 1.62
C GLY A 144 17.96 8.76 1.30
N ALA A 145 18.54 8.60 0.11
CA ALA A 145 19.58 9.46 -0.44
C ALA A 145 19.06 10.83 -0.90
N LYS A 146 17.75 11.07 -0.80
CA LYS A 146 17.04 12.27 -1.26
C LYS A 146 17.24 12.58 -2.75
N THR A 147 17.39 11.54 -3.57
CA THR A 147 17.49 11.65 -5.03
C THR A 147 16.17 11.18 -5.64
N VAL A 148 15.25 12.10 -5.85
CA VAL A 148 13.83 11.80 -6.10
C VAL A 148 13.24 12.67 -7.20
N THR A 149 12.08 12.31 -7.73
CA THR A 149 11.35 13.14 -8.70
C THR A 149 10.68 14.36 -8.05
N TYR A 150 10.25 15.31 -8.89
CA TYR A 150 9.76 16.64 -8.46
C TYR A 150 8.61 16.64 -7.44
N ASP A 151 7.80 15.58 -7.46
CA ASP A 151 6.62 15.40 -6.61
C ASP A 151 6.98 15.01 -5.17
N LEU A 152 8.10 14.32 -4.97
CA LEU A 152 8.68 14.02 -3.65
C LEU A 152 9.63 15.13 -3.21
N GLU A 153 10.42 15.70 -4.14
CA GLU A 153 11.38 16.77 -3.82
C GLU A 153 10.70 17.98 -3.17
N ARG A 154 9.53 18.40 -3.65
CA ARG A 154 8.73 19.48 -3.03
C ARG A 154 8.29 19.22 -1.57
N GLN A 155 8.43 17.99 -1.09
CA GLN A 155 8.08 17.56 0.27
C GLN A 155 9.32 17.33 1.15
N MET A 156 10.53 17.50 0.60
CA MET A 156 11.79 17.11 1.25
C MET A 156 12.82 18.23 1.21
N ASP A 157 13.26 18.69 2.39
CA ASP A 157 14.34 19.67 2.46
C ASP A 157 15.68 19.08 1.97
N GLY A 158 16.30 19.78 1.01
CA GLY A 158 17.62 19.44 0.48
C GLY A 158 17.64 18.22 -0.44
N ALA A 159 16.50 17.82 -1.00
CA ALA A 159 16.44 16.78 -2.01
C ALA A 159 16.96 17.27 -3.37
N ARG A 160 17.57 16.34 -4.13
CA ARG A 160 17.98 16.55 -5.51
C ARG A 160 16.89 16.02 -6.43
N THR A 161 16.29 16.91 -7.22
CA THR A 161 15.33 16.52 -8.25
C THR A 161 16.01 15.71 -9.37
N LEU A 162 15.42 14.56 -9.70
CA LEU A 162 15.78 13.72 -10.84
C LEU A 162 14.64 13.68 -11.87
N LYS A 163 15.00 13.33 -13.11
CA LYS A 163 14.06 12.90 -14.15
C LYS A 163 13.51 11.50 -13.89
N THR A 164 12.47 11.09 -14.63
CA THR A 164 11.91 9.73 -14.54
C THR A 164 12.98 8.66 -14.80
N SER A 165 13.71 8.81 -15.91
CA SER A 165 14.79 7.91 -16.31
C SER A 165 15.94 7.85 -15.30
N GLU A 166 16.34 9.00 -14.77
CA GLU A 166 17.39 9.14 -13.76
C GLU A 166 16.97 8.53 -12.42
N PHE A 167 15.70 8.65 -12.03
CA PHE A 167 15.19 8.02 -10.82
C PHE A 167 15.19 6.49 -10.92
N GLY A 168 14.79 5.93 -12.05
CA GLY A 168 14.92 4.49 -12.31
C GLY A 168 16.37 4.01 -12.21
N GLN A 169 17.33 4.79 -12.72
CA GLN A 169 18.75 4.49 -12.57
C GLN A 169 19.22 4.58 -11.11
N ALA A 170 18.76 5.58 -10.35
CA ALA A 170 19.09 5.71 -8.94
C ALA A 170 18.58 4.50 -8.12
N VAL A 171 17.37 4.02 -8.41
CA VAL A 171 16.82 2.79 -7.79
C VAL A 171 17.75 1.60 -8.06
N ILE A 172 18.20 1.41 -9.31
CA ILE A 172 19.13 0.33 -9.69
C ILE A 172 20.47 0.44 -8.94
N GLU A 173 21.00 1.64 -8.74
CA GLU A 173 22.26 1.86 -8.02
C GLU A 173 22.19 1.49 -6.52
N HIS A 174 20.98 1.38 -5.97
CA HIS A 174 20.72 1.05 -4.56
C HIS A 174 20.23 -0.39 -4.31
N MET A 175 20.02 -1.20 -5.36
CA MET A 175 19.59 -2.61 -5.27
C MET A 175 20.67 -3.54 -4.69
#